data_AF-A0A923ME14-F1
#
_entry.id   AF-A0A923ME14-F1
#
_cell.length_a   1.000
_cell.length_b   1.000
_cell.length_c   1.000
_cell.angle_alpha   90.00
_cell.angle_beta   90.00
_cell.angle_gamma   90.00
#
_symmetry.space_group_name_H-M   'P 1'
#
loop_
_entity.id
_entity.type
_entity.pdbx_description
1 polymer ?
#
loop_
_entity_poly.entity_id
_entity_poly.type
_entity_poly.pdbx_seq_one_letter_code
_entity_poly.pdbx_strand_id
1 'polypeptide(L)' 'MRRNNVTQYQLLQSGIDNHTLDSLKKGGNITMLTLEKLCKIIGCTPNDVVSFK' A
#
# COMPACT_ATOMS: atom_id res chain seq x y z
N MET A 1 -6.33 -2.38 -2.26
CA MET A 1 -6.74 -1.15 -2.99
C MET A 1 -8.13 -1.26 -3.59
N ARG A 2 -8.40 -2.22 -4.49
CA ARG A 2 -9.75 -2.42 -5.05
C ARG A 2 -10.86 -2.56 -3.99
N ARG A 3 -10.60 -3.34 -2.93
CA ARG A 3 -11.53 -3.51 -1.79
C ARG A 3 -11.96 -2.19 -1.14
N ASN A 4 -11.07 -1.19 -1.12
CA ASN A 4 -11.30 0.10 -0.46
C ASN A 4 -11.60 1.22 -1.46
N ASN A 5 -11.82 0.90 -2.75
CA ASN A 5 -12.05 1.86 -3.84
C ASN A 5 -11.00 2.98 -3.95
N VAL A 6 -9.75 2.69 -3.57
CA VAL A 6 -8.64 3.66 -3.65
C VAL A 6 -7.92 3.53 -4.99
N THR A 7 -7.81 4.66 -5.70
CA THR A 7 -7.07 4.77 -6.96
C THR A 7 -5.58 5.02 -6.73
N GLN A 8 -4.75 4.69 -7.72
CA GLN A 8 -3.32 4.98 -7.68
C GLN A 8 -3.03 6.48 -7.54
N TYR A 9 -3.84 7.32 -8.20
CA TYR A 9 -3.71 8.77 -8.11
C TYR A 9 -3.89 9.29 -6.69
N GLN A 10 -4.89 8.78 -5.95
CA GLN A 10 -5.09 9.15 -4.55
C GLN A 10 -3.91 8.76 -3.66
N LEU A 11 -3.25 7.65 -3.94
CA LEU A 11 -2.08 7.20 -3.18
C LEU A 11 -0.83 8.06 -3.47
N LEU A 12 -0.66 8.47 -4.73
CA LEU A 12 0.37 9.44 -5.13
C LEU A 12 0.17 10.78 -4.40
N GLN A 13 -1.05 11.30 -4.38
CA GLN A 13 -1.40 12.53 -3.65
C GLN A 13 -1.21 12.40 -2.13
N SER A 14 -1.36 11.19 -1.60
CA SER A 14 -1.19 10.89 -0.17
C SER A 14 0.27 10.63 0.22
N GLY A 15 1.23 10.77 -0.72
CA GLY A 15 2.66 10.67 -0.44
C GLY A 15 3.27 9.29 -0.60
N ILE A 16 2.58 8.34 -1.25
CA ILE A 16 3.22 7.09 -1.72
C ILE A 16 3.70 7.34 -3.15
N ASP A 17 5.01 7.29 -3.37
CA ASP A 17 5.59 7.53 -4.69
C ASP A 17 5.28 6.40 -5.69
N ASN A 18 5.42 6.72 -6.97
CA ASN A 18 5.07 5.80 -8.06
C ASN A 18 5.95 4.55 -8.09
N HIS A 19 7.24 4.66 -7.69
CA HIS A 19 8.15 3.53 -7.66
C HIS A 19 7.72 2.52 -6.58
N THR A 20 7.33 3.00 -5.40
CA THR A 20 6.75 2.16 -4.33
C THR A 20 5.48 1.45 -4.80
N LEU A 21 4.57 2.16 -5.48
CA LEU A 21 3.33 1.57 -6.01
C LEU A 21 3.59 0.52 -7.09
N ASP A 22 4.56 0.76 -7.98
CA ASP A 22 4.97 -0.20 -9.01
C ASP A 22 5.59 -1.46 -8.40
N SER A 23 6.48 -1.31 -7.42
CA SER A 23 7.06 -2.43 -6.67
C SER A 23 5.97 -3.26 -5.98
N LEU A 24 5.03 -2.63 -5.29
CA LEU A 24 3.89 -3.29 -4.65
C LEU A 24 3.05 -4.11 -5.64
N LYS A 25 2.77 -3.57 -6.83
CA LYS A 25 2.01 -4.30 -7.87
C LYS A 25 2.72 -5.54 -8.38
N LYS A 26 4.06 -5.53 -8.37
CA LYS A 26 4.91 -6.66 -8.80
C LYS A 26 5.16 -7.66 -7.66
N GLY A 27 4.55 -7.47 -6.49
CA GLY A 27 4.79 -8.31 -5.31
C GLY A 27 6.15 -8.06 -4.65
N GLY A 28 6.72 -6.87 -4.84
CA GLY A 28 7.98 -6.49 -4.21
C GLY A 28 7.85 -6.34 -2.69
N ASN A 29 8.99 -6.46 -2.02
CA ASN A 29 9.08 -6.31 -0.57
C ASN A 29 8.81 -4.86 -0.15
N ILE A 30 8.24 -4.70 1.04
CA ILE A 30 8.00 -3.39 1.66
C ILE A 30 8.57 -3.33 3.07
N THR A 31 8.83 -2.11 3.54
CA THR A 31 9.21 -1.86 4.93
C THR A 31 7.97 -1.73 5.82
N MET A 32 8.12 -1.91 7.13
CA MET A 32 7.04 -1.63 8.09
C MET A 32 6.56 -0.18 8.05
N LEU A 33 7.45 0.78 7.75
CA LEU A 33 7.10 2.19 7.58
C LEU A 33 6.17 2.39 6.36
N THR A 34 6.46 1.72 5.24
CA THR A 34 5.60 1.74 4.05
C THR A 34 4.25 1.12 4.35
N LEU A 35 4.23 0.00 5.08
CA LEU A 35 3.00 -0.68 5.49
C LEU A 35 2.12 0.20 6.38
N GLU A 36 2.71 0.86 7.38
CA GLU A 36 2.00 1.78 8.28
C GLU A 36 1.38 2.95 7.50
N LYS A 37 2.17 3.61 6.62
CA LYS A 37 1.67 4.71 5.77
C LYS A 37 0.53 4.24 4.88
N LEU A 38 0.71 3.10 4.21
CA LEU A 38 -0.30 2.52 3.33
C LEU A 38 -1.61 2.32 4.10
N CYS A 39 -1.55 1.69 5.28
CA CYS A 39 -2.73 1.42 6.08
C CYS A 39 -3.39 2.66 6.68
N LYS A 40 -2.63 3.70 7.01
CA LYS A 40 -3.20 5.01 7.38
C LYS A 40 -4.01 5.63 6.24
N ILE A 41 -3.55 5.48 4.99
CA ILE A 41 -4.20 6.08 3.82
C ILE A 41 -5.45 5.29 3.40
N ILE A 42 -5.34 3.96 3.34
CA ILE A 42 -6.42 3.11 2.80
C ILE A 42 -7.34 2.54 3.88
N GLY A 43 -7.05 2.76 5.16
CA GLY A 43 -7.79 2.19 6.28
C GLY A 43 -7.68 0.67 6.35
N CYS A 44 -6.45 0.15 6.43
CA CYS A 44 -6.20 -1.29 6.62
C CYS A 44 -5.48 -1.59 7.94
N THR A 45 -5.38 -2.88 8.26
CA THR A 45 -4.45 -3.40 9.25
C THR A 45 -3.30 -4.15 8.56
N PRO A 46 -2.14 -4.34 9.21
CA PRO A 46 -1.03 -5.12 8.65
C PRO A 46 -1.44 -6.51 8.15
N ASN A 47 -2.38 -7.16 8.83
CA ASN A 47 -2.90 -8.48 8.48
C ASN A 47 -3.74 -8.49 7.18
N ASP A 48 -4.24 -7.34 6.74
CA ASP A 48 -4.94 -7.21 5.45
C ASP A 48 -3.97 -7.14 4.25
N VAL A 49 -2.67 -6.91 4.51
CA VAL A 49 -1.66 -6.68 3.48
C VAL A 49 -0.63 -7.80 3.43
N VAL A 50 -0.21 -8.32 4.59
CA VAL A 50 0.82 -9.36 4.69
C VAL A 50 0.16 -10.68 5.05
N SER A 51 0.62 -11.76 4.42
CA SER A 51 0.25 -13.12 4.77
C SER A 51 1.50 -13.97 4.89
N PHE A 52 1.50 -14.88 5.86
CA PHE A 52 2.54 -15.90 6.00
C PHE A 52 2.02 -17.20 5.40
N LYS A 53 2.88 -17.92 4.68
CA LYS A 53 2.65 -19.29 4.26
C LYS A 53 3.50 -20.23 5.09
#